data_AF-A0A1H7GJ81-F1
#
_entry.id   AF-A0A1H7GJ81-F1
#
_cell.length_a   1.000
_cell.length_b   1.000
_cell.length_c   1.000
_cell.angle_alpha   90.00
_cell.angle_beta   90.00
_cell.angle_gamma   90.00
#
_symmetry.space_group_name_H-M   'P 1'
#
loop_
_entity.id
_entity.type
_entity.pdbx_description
1 polymer ?
#
loop_
_entity_poly.entity_id
_entity_poly.type
_entity_poly.pdbx_seq_one_letter_code
_entity_poly.pdbx_strand_id
1 'polypeptide(L)'
;MYEFTPIGWLKHCIFHPVEGFEDLRWKKQGSVRISMVIVFLLFVAMVADRQLTGFQFNNNYVKIFNVVPLIVQSVVYYITWCIGNWSICTLLEGEGTFRKICIYSAYSLVPYIACTLIRVLLSNFLVQEEVIWIAALYYLGMGWSIVLMIQAMRACHQYSFGKTLISMLLTIAAMLLILFLAILLLSLFQQVYVFIYQIYTEIAYRIRG
;
A
#
# COMPACT_ATOMS: atom_id res chain seq x y z
N MET A 1 -4.08 16.58 29.27
CA MET A 1 -4.60 15.93 28.04
C MET A 1 -3.80 16.43 26.86
N TYR A 2 -3.11 15.57 26.10
CA TYR A 2 -2.36 16.02 24.92
C TYR A 2 -3.32 16.28 23.74
N GLU A 3 -3.43 17.53 23.29
CA GLU A 3 -4.01 17.89 21.99
C GLU A 3 -2.88 17.91 20.96
N PHE A 4 -2.72 16.82 20.22
CA PHE A 4 -1.75 16.76 19.13
C PHE A 4 -2.36 17.30 17.85
N THR A 5 -1.56 18.03 17.06
CA THR A 5 -1.84 18.28 15.65
C THR A 5 -1.90 16.94 14.89
N PRO A 6 -2.55 16.88 13.71
CA PRO A 6 -2.65 15.64 12.93
C PRO A 6 -1.30 14.96 12.61
N ILE A 7 -0.22 15.74 12.50
CA ILE A 7 1.16 15.24 12.32
C ILE A 7 1.74 14.72 13.65
N GLY A 8 1.40 15.35 14.78
CA GLY A 8 1.78 14.86 16.10
C GLY A 8 1.18 13.47 16.40
N TRP A 9 -0.05 13.23 15.95
CA TRP A 9 -0.67 11.89 16.00
C TRP A 9 0.10 10.84 15.23
N LEU A 10 0.57 11.18 14.02
CA LEU A 10 1.38 10.28 13.21
C LEU A 10 2.68 9.89 13.93
N LYS A 11 3.38 10.88 14.51
CA LYS A 11 4.62 10.62 15.27
C LYS A 11 4.35 9.70 16.46
N HIS A 12 3.29 9.97 17.23
CA HIS A 12 2.91 9.15 18.39
C HIS A 12 2.62 7.70 17.98
N CYS A 13 1.88 7.48 16.89
CA CYS A 13 1.61 6.12 16.37
C CYS A 13 2.88 5.39 15.93
N ILE A 14 3.86 6.09 15.39
CA ILE A 14 5.12 5.49 14.91
C ILE A 14 6.02 5.07 16.07
N PHE A 15 6.15 5.88 17.12
CA PHE A 15 7.09 5.60 18.22
C PHE A 15 6.46 4.80 19.37
N HIS A 16 5.15 4.90 19.58
CA HIS A 16 4.42 4.16 20.60
C HIS A 16 3.21 3.47 19.97
N PRO A 17 3.38 2.37 19.22
CA PRO A 17 2.31 1.80 18.40
C PRO A 17 1.11 1.27 19.19
N VAL A 18 1.33 0.65 20.36
CA VAL A 18 0.24 0.11 21.17
C VAL A 18 -0.66 1.24 21.65
N GLU A 19 -0.07 2.25 22.30
CA GLU A 19 -0.80 3.39 22.87
C GLU A 19 -1.30 4.34 21.78
N GLY A 20 -0.48 4.60 20.76
CA GLY A 20 -0.77 5.58 19.73
C GLY A 20 -1.97 5.23 18.85
N PHE A 21 -2.09 3.96 18.42
CA PHE A 21 -3.26 3.55 17.64
C PHE A 21 -4.53 3.41 18.51
N GLU A 22 -4.40 3.03 19.78
CA GLU A 22 -5.51 3.02 20.73
C GLU A 22 -6.00 4.46 21.02
N ASP A 23 -5.09 5.40 21.32
CA ASP A 23 -5.41 6.82 21.53
C ASP A 23 -6.05 7.46 20.30
N LEU A 24 -5.57 7.12 19.10
CA LEU A 24 -6.15 7.55 17.84
C LEU A 24 -7.59 7.06 17.68
N ARG A 25 -7.92 5.86 18.19
CA ARG A 25 -9.29 5.32 18.19
C ARG A 25 -10.18 6.11 19.12
N TRP A 26 -9.76 6.33 20.36
CA TRP A 26 -10.53 7.04 21.37
C TRP A 26 -10.83 8.48 20.97
N LYS A 27 -9.84 9.19 20.43
CA LYS A 27 -10.00 10.61 20.05
C LYS A 27 -10.57 10.84 18.65
N LYS A 28 -10.66 9.80 17.82
CA LYS A 28 -11.20 9.86 16.44
C LYS A 28 -10.53 10.92 15.55
N GLN A 29 -9.25 11.24 15.80
CA GLN A 29 -8.51 12.33 15.12
C GLN A 29 -7.82 11.88 13.81
N GLY A 30 -8.18 10.73 13.27
CA GLY A 30 -7.61 10.23 12.01
C GLY A 30 -8.00 11.09 10.80
N SER A 31 -7.01 11.60 10.06
CA SER A 31 -7.24 12.45 8.88
C SER A 31 -7.09 11.68 7.57
N VAL A 32 -8.16 11.62 6.78
CA VAL A 32 -8.19 10.99 5.44
C VAL A 32 -7.29 11.75 4.45
N ARG A 33 -7.19 13.07 4.60
CA ARG A 33 -6.31 13.89 3.75
C ARG A 33 -4.85 13.46 3.93
N ILE A 34 -4.43 13.23 5.18
CA ILE A 34 -3.07 12.79 5.50
C ILE A 34 -2.83 11.37 4.98
N SER A 35 -3.79 10.46 5.13
CA SER A 35 -3.64 9.11 4.58
C SER A 35 -3.46 9.11 3.05
N MET A 36 -4.18 9.96 2.32
CA MET A 36 -4.00 10.09 0.87
C MET A 36 -2.61 10.64 0.52
N VAL A 37 -2.13 11.64 1.26
CA VAL A 37 -0.77 12.18 1.08
C VAL A 37 0.29 11.10 1.36
N ILE A 38 0.11 10.27 2.39
CA ILE A 38 1.04 9.18 2.71
C ILE A 38 1.06 8.13 1.59
N VAL A 39 -0.09 7.74 1.04
CA VAL A 39 -0.15 6.80 -0.09
C VAL A 39 0.48 7.40 -1.35
N PHE A 40 0.29 8.70 -1.59
CA PHE A 40 1.00 9.39 -2.66
C PHE A 40 2.52 9.41 -2.43
N LEU A 41 2.97 9.66 -1.20
CA LEU A 41 4.38 9.59 -0.84
C LEU A 41 4.95 8.18 -0.98
N LEU A 42 4.15 7.13 -0.75
CA LEU A 42 4.55 5.75 -1.05
C LEU A 42 4.85 5.57 -2.53
N PHE A 43 3.97 6.04 -3.41
CA PHE A 43 4.21 6.01 -4.85
C PHE A 43 5.48 6.78 -5.23
N VAL A 44 5.65 8.00 -4.71
CA VAL A 44 6.86 8.81 -4.95
C VAL A 44 8.12 8.10 -4.45
N ALA A 45 8.09 7.50 -3.26
CA ALA A 45 9.21 6.76 -2.70
C ALA A 45 9.55 5.54 -3.56
N MET A 46 8.56 4.81 -4.08
CA MET A 46 8.79 3.68 -5.00
C MET A 46 9.36 4.14 -6.35
N VAL A 47 8.92 5.28 -6.88
CA VAL A 47 9.50 5.87 -8.11
C VAL A 47 10.95 6.29 -7.86
N ALA A 48 11.22 6.97 -6.74
CA ALA A 48 12.57 7.36 -6.34
C ALA A 48 13.47 6.13 -6.14
N ASP A 49 12.96 5.09 -5.51
CA ASP A 49 13.66 3.83 -5.32
C ASP A 49 14.07 3.18 -6.64
N ARG A 50 13.19 3.21 -7.64
CA ARG A 50 13.48 2.62 -8.94
C ARG A 50 14.42 3.46 -9.81
N GLN A 51 14.30 4.79 -9.74
CA GLN A 51 14.98 5.70 -10.67
C GLN A 51 16.22 6.39 -10.10
N LEU A 52 16.21 6.69 -8.80
CA LEU A 52 17.23 7.50 -8.14
C LEU A 52 18.17 6.67 -7.26
N THR A 53 17.95 5.35 -7.15
CA THR A 53 18.94 4.47 -6.51
C THR A 53 20.24 4.50 -7.31
N GLY A 54 21.37 4.65 -6.60
CA GLY A 54 22.70 4.76 -7.18
C GLY A 54 23.01 3.60 -8.13
N PHE A 55 23.73 3.90 -9.22
CA PHE A 55 24.00 2.97 -10.31
C PHE A 55 24.60 1.63 -9.85
N GLN A 56 25.44 1.66 -8.82
CA GLN A 56 26.10 0.48 -8.25
C GLN A 56 25.12 -0.50 -7.57
N PHE A 57 23.94 -0.03 -7.14
CA PHE A 57 22.93 -0.83 -6.47
C PHE A 57 21.65 -1.01 -7.29
N ASN A 58 21.53 -0.31 -8.42
CA ASN A 58 20.33 -0.30 -9.22
C ASN A 58 20.32 -1.46 -10.23
N ASN A 59 19.80 -2.61 -9.81
CA ASN A 59 19.59 -3.77 -10.68
C ASN A 59 18.39 -3.62 -11.64
N ASN A 60 17.65 -2.51 -11.58
CA ASN A 60 16.42 -2.27 -12.35
C ASN A 60 16.67 -1.46 -13.63
N TYR A 61 17.87 -1.52 -14.22
CA TYR A 61 18.17 -0.76 -15.45
C TYR A 61 17.36 -1.30 -16.63
N VAL A 62 16.16 -0.74 -16.85
CA VAL A 62 15.30 -1.05 -18.00
C VAL A 62 15.33 0.13 -18.96
N LYS A 63 15.63 -0.12 -20.24
CA LYS A 63 15.64 0.92 -21.31
C LYS A 63 14.31 1.69 -21.44
N ILE A 64 13.20 1.12 -20.99
CA ILE A 64 11.86 1.72 -21.06
C ILE A 64 11.28 1.72 -19.65
N PHE A 65 11.09 2.92 -19.10
CA PHE A 65 10.42 3.08 -17.83
C PHE A 65 8.91 2.86 -18.00
N ASN A 66 8.36 1.91 -17.25
CA ASN A 66 6.93 1.72 -17.13
C ASN A 66 6.47 2.12 -15.71
N VAL A 67 5.62 3.15 -15.63
CA VAL A 67 5.06 3.65 -14.37
C VAL A 67 3.88 2.81 -13.88
N VAL A 68 3.22 2.06 -14.78
CA VAL A 68 2.00 1.30 -14.47
C VAL A 68 2.22 0.29 -13.35
N PRO A 69 3.29 -0.54 -13.34
CA PRO A 69 3.56 -1.46 -12.24
C PRO A 69 3.72 -0.75 -10.88
N LEU A 70 4.31 0.45 -10.86
CA LEU A 70 4.50 1.22 -9.62
C LEU A 70 3.18 1.76 -9.08
N ILE A 71 2.28 2.22 -9.96
CA ILE A 71 0.93 2.64 -9.56
C ILE A 71 0.15 1.43 -9.01
N VAL A 72 0.27 0.26 -9.63
CA VAL A 72 -0.39 -0.96 -9.16
C VAL A 72 0.14 -1.36 -7.78
N GLN A 73 1.46 -1.41 -7.60
CA GLN A 73 2.08 -1.82 -6.34
C GLN A 73 1.82 -0.85 -5.18
N SER A 74 1.68 0.44 -5.45
CA SER A 74 1.43 1.46 -4.43
C SER A 74 -0.07 1.65 -4.17
N VAL A 75 -0.82 2.11 -5.17
CA VAL A 75 -2.20 2.56 -5.01
C VAL A 75 -3.18 1.39 -5.08
N VAL A 76 -3.07 0.53 -6.10
CA VAL A 76 -4.04 -0.56 -6.29
C VAL A 76 -3.94 -1.55 -5.14
N TYR A 77 -2.74 -2.02 -4.79
CA TYR A 77 -2.57 -2.95 -3.67
C TYR A 77 -3.03 -2.36 -2.34
N TYR A 78 -2.80 -1.07 -2.09
CA TYR A 78 -3.30 -0.40 -0.89
C TYR A 78 -4.84 -0.35 -0.86
N ILE A 79 -5.48 -0.01 -1.97
CA ILE A 79 -6.96 0.02 -2.06
C ILE A 79 -7.52 -1.40 -1.91
N THR A 80 -6.94 -2.39 -2.60
CA THR A 80 -7.35 -3.80 -2.47
C THR A 80 -7.17 -4.29 -1.05
N TRP A 81 -6.08 -3.91 -0.37
CA TRP A 81 -5.88 -4.20 1.05
C TRP A 81 -7.02 -3.61 1.90
N CYS A 82 -7.35 -2.34 1.73
CA CYS A 82 -8.41 -1.69 2.51
C CYS A 82 -9.78 -2.33 2.25
N ILE A 83 -10.10 -2.68 1.01
CA ILE A 83 -11.35 -3.35 0.64
C ILE A 83 -11.38 -4.77 1.20
N GLY A 84 -10.33 -5.56 0.98
CA GLY A 84 -10.23 -6.93 1.48
C GLY A 84 -10.32 -6.98 3.01
N ASN A 85 -9.64 -6.07 3.70
CA ASN A 85 -9.65 -5.98 5.15
C ASN A 85 -11.03 -5.58 5.67
N TRP A 86 -11.71 -4.65 5.00
CA TRP A 86 -13.08 -4.28 5.33
C TRP A 86 -14.07 -5.45 5.10
N SER A 87 -13.91 -6.22 4.03
CA SER A 87 -14.71 -7.43 3.78
C SER A 87 -14.46 -8.53 4.80
N ILE A 88 -13.23 -8.71 5.28
CA ILE A 88 -12.93 -9.67 6.34
C ILE A 88 -13.42 -9.17 7.70
N CYS A 89 -13.44 -7.86 7.92
CA CYS A 89 -13.97 -7.26 9.14
C CYS A 89 -15.44 -7.60 9.36
N THR A 90 -16.26 -7.62 8.32
CA THR A 90 -17.67 -8.00 8.44
C THR A 90 -17.83 -9.49 8.77
N LEU A 91 -16.96 -10.35 8.23
CA LEU A 91 -16.95 -11.79 8.51
C LEU A 91 -16.50 -12.12 9.95
N LEU A 92 -15.50 -11.40 10.45
CA LEU A 92 -14.92 -11.61 11.78
C LEU A 92 -15.51 -10.69 12.85
N GLU A 93 -16.65 -10.04 12.59
CA GLU A 93 -17.36 -9.15 13.53
C GLU A 93 -16.43 -8.07 14.14
N GLY A 94 -15.67 -7.37 13.29
CA GLY A 94 -14.84 -6.24 13.72
C GLY A 94 -15.57 -4.90 13.65
N GLU A 95 -15.09 -3.94 14.44
CA GLU A 95 -15.65 -2.58 14.47
C GLU A 95 -15.03 -1.60 13.45
N GLY A 96 -14.14 -2.12 12.59
CA GLY A 96 -13.36 -1.33 11.65
C GLY A 96 -14.21 -0.84 10.48
N THR A 97 -14.47 0.48 10.43
CA THR A 97 -15.04 1.10 9.23
C THR A 97 -13.97 1.26 8.15
N PHE A 98 -14.36 1.18 6.87
CA PHE A 98 -13.45 1.40 5.72
C PHE A 98 -12.57 2.65 5.87
N ARG A 99 -13.14 3.77 6.33
CA ARG A 99 -12.40 5.02 6.57
C ARG A 99 -11.28 4.86 7.60
N LYS A 100 -11.53 4.16 8.72
CA LYS A 100 -10.53 3.91 9.77
C LYS A 100 -9.42 3.01 9.22
N ILE A 101 -9.78 1.93 8.53
CA ILE A 101 -8.83 0.98 7.94
C ILE A 101 -7.84 1.74 7.03
N CYS A 102 -8.35 2.59 6.13
CA CYS A 102 -7.51 3.43 5.28
C CYS A 102 -6.54 4.30 6.09
N ILE A 103 -7.03 5.04 7.09
CA ILE A 103 -6.16 5.94 7.87
C ILE A 103 -5.07 5.15 8.61
N TYR A 104 -5.47 4.07 9.27
CA TYR A 104 -4.61 3.27 10.13
C TYR A 104 -3.55 2.53 9.30
N SER A 105 -3.95 1.96 8.16
CA SER A 105 -3.03 1.31 7.21
C SER A 105 -2.10 2.30 6.51
N ALA A 106 -2.52 3.53 6.22
CA ALA A 106 -1.61 4.53 5.69
C ALA A 106 -0.54 4.93 6.72
N TYR A 107 -0.94 5.14 7.98
CA TYR A 107 -0.01 5.61 9.03
C TYR A 107 1.06 4.56 9.34
N SER A 108 0.72 3.27 9.26
CA SER A 108 1.67 2.18 9.45
C SER A 108 2.71 2.06 8.31
N LEU A 109 2.45 2.62 7.12
CA LEU A 109 3.39 2.59 5.99
C LEU A 109 4.47 3.68 6.06
N VAL A 110 4.35 4.65 6.96
CA VAL A 110 5.30 5.78 7.04
C VAL A 110 6.75 5.37 7.31
N PRO A 111 7.06 4.42 8.22
CA PRO A 111 8.43 3.96 8.42
C PRO A 111 9.07 3.38 7.16
N TYR A 112 8.33 2.56 6.42
CA TYR A 112 8.77 2.03 5.13
C TYR A 112 9.09 3.15 4.15
N ILE A 113 8.20 4.13 3.98
CA ILE A 113 8.40 5.28 3.08
C ILE A 113 9.64 6.07 3.48
N ALA A 114 9.79 6.41 4.77
CA ALA A 114 10.93 7.18 5.27
C ALA A 114 12.25 6.43 5.05
N CYS A 115 12.29 5.15 5.40
CA CYS A 115 13.49 4.32 5.22
C CYS A 115 13.84 4.15 3.74
N THR A 116 12.86 3.99 2.86
CA THR A 116 13.08 3.92 1.41
C THR A 116 13.71 5.22 0.88
N LEU A 117 13.21 6.39 1.29
CA LEU A 117 13.81 7.66 0.86
C LEU A 117 15.24 7.82 1.38
N ILE A 118 15.51 7.47 2.64
CA ILE A 118 16.87 7.51 3.21
C ILE A 118 17.80 6.52 2.48
N ARG A 119 17.30 5.32 2.17
CA ARG A 119 18.01 4.28 1.42
C ARG A 119 18.41 4.79 0.03
N VAL A 120 17.49 5.44 -0.68
CA VAL A 120 17.77 6.04 -2.00
C VAL A 120 18.88 7.08 -1.91
N LEU A 121 18.80 7.99 -0.94
CA LEU A 121 19.84 8.99 -0.74
C LEU A 121 21.20 8.34 -0.47
N LEU A 122 21.27 7.42 0.50
CA LEU A 122 22.51 6.74 0.86
C LEU A 122 23.09 5.88 -0.26
N SER A 123 22.24 5.28 -1.10
CA SER A 123 22.70 4.46 -2.23
C SER A 123 23.54 5.21 -3.26
N ASN A 124 23.48 6.55 -3.26
CA ASN A 124 24.31 7.39 -4.13
C ASN A 124 25.67 7.75 -3.51
N PHE A 125 25.87 7.52 -2.21
CA PHE A 125 27.11 7.83 -1.49
C PHE A 125 27.90 6.59 -1.09
N LEU A 126 27.21 5.46 -0.85
CA LEU A 126 27.83 4.22 -0.39
C LEU A 126 28.50 3.46 -1.53
N VAL A 127 29.52 2.67 -1.19
CA VAL A 127 30.22 1.77 -2.12
C VAL A 127 29.57 0.38 -2.08
N GLN A 128 29.67 -0.40 -3.16
CA GLN A 128 29.04 -1.73 -3.27
C GLN A 128 29.35 -2.69 -2.10
N GLU A 129 30.55 -2.61 -1.51
CA GLU A 129 30.95 -3.41 -0.34
C GLU A 129 30.09 -3.11 0.91
N GLU A 130 29.45 -1.94 0.94
CA GLU A 130 28.62 -1.43 2.04
C GLU A 130 27.12 -1.71 1.84
N VAL A 131 26.75 -2.61 0.92
CA VAL A 131 25.35 -2.98 0.60
C VAL A 131 24.54 -3.38 1.84
N ILE A 132 25.20 -3.86 2.89
CA ILE A 132 24.57 -4.23 4.16
C ILE A 132 23.78 -3.07 4.79
N TRP A 133 24.22 -1.82 4.65
CA TRP A 133 23.52 -0.65 5.20
C TRP A 133 22.22 -0.36 4.43
N ILE A 134 22.24 -0.54 3.11
CA ILE A 134 21.05 -0.40 2.26
C ILE A 134 20.03 -1.50 2.60
N ALA A 135 20.49 -2.74 2.79
CA ALA A 135 19.64 -3.85 3.19
C ALA A 135 19.07 -3.65 4.60
N ALA A 136 19.87 -3.18 5.54
CA ALA A 136 19.44 -2.90 6.91
C ALA A 136 18.30 -1.87 6.95
N LEU A 137 18.38 -0.79 6.17
CA LEU A 137 17.32 0.21 6.06
C LEU A 137 16.03 -0.35 5.47
N TYR A 138 16.15 -1.21 4.45
CA TYR A 138 14.99 -1.89 3.87
C TYR A 138 14.28 -2.77 4.91
N TYR A 139 15.02 -3.63 5.60
CA TYR A 139 14.45 -4.54 6.61
C TYR A 139 13.93 -3.79 7.83
N LEU A 140 14.59 -2.71 8.25
CA LEU A 140 14.12 -1.86 9.36
C LEU A 140 12.80 -1.16 9.00
N GLY A 141 12.73 -0.52 7.83
CA GLY A 141 11.52 0.14 7.37
C GLY A 141 10.36 -0.82 7.21
N MET A 142 10.60 -1.96 6.55
CA MET A 142 9.58 -2.99 6.34
C MET A 142 9.14 -3.65 7.65
N GLY A 143 10.10 -4.06 8.49
CA GLY A 143 9.84 -4.70 9.77
C GLY A 143 9.04 -3.79 10.71
N TRP A 144 9.43 -2.52 10.84
CA TRP A 144 8.69 -1.58 11.68
C TRP A 144 7.29 -1.31 11.13
N SER A 145 7.13 -1.14 9.82
CA SER A 145 5.81 -0.99 9.20
C SER A 145 4.90 -2.20 9.40
N ILE A 146 5.42 -3.43 9.38
CA ILE A 146 4.64 -4.64 9.70
C ILE A 146 4.15 -4.61 11.14
N VAL A 147 5.03 -4.28 12.09
CA VAL A 147 4.67 -4.14 13.51
C VAL A 147 3.58 -3.07 13.67
N LEU A 148 3.75 -1.90 13.07
CA LEU A 148 2.73 -0.85 13.08
C LEU A 148 1.41 -1.33 12.47
N MET A 149 1.44 -2.08 11.36
CA MET A 149 0.24 -2.57 10.69
C MET A 149 -0.55 -3.53 11.58
N ILE A 150 0.12 -4.46 12.27
CA ILE A 150 -0.54 -5.39 13.20
C ILE A 150 -1.22 -4.60 14.32
N GLN A 151 -0.51 -3.65 14.92
CA GLN A 151 -1.05 -2.83 16.01
C GLN A 151 -2.20 -1.93 15.54
N ALA A 152 -2.09 -1.38 14.33
CA ALA A 152 -3.11 -0.57 13.70
C ALA A 152 -4.39 -1.38 13.45
N MET A 153 -4.28 -2.59 12.88
CA MET A 153 -5.45 -3.45 12.65
C MET A 153 -6.08 -3.92 13.95
N ARG A 154 -5.26 -4.29 14.94
CA ARG A 154 -5.74 -4.66 16.28
C ARG A 154 -6.59 -3.56 16.89
N ALA A 155 -6.07 -2.33 16.91
CA ALA A 155 -6.79 -1.17 17.46
C ALA A 155 -8.03 -0.82 16.63
N CYS A 156 -7.93 -0.86 15.30
CA CYS A 156 -9.01 -0.51 14.38
C CYS A 156 -10.24 -1.41 14.53
N HIS A 157 -10.03 -2.72 14.66
CA HIS A 157 -11.10 -3.71 14.74
C HIS A 157 -11.46 -4.14 16.17
N GLN A 158 -10.68 -3.71 17.17
CA GLN A 158 -10.74 -4.19 18.55
C GLN A 158 -10.53 -5.70 18.67
N TYR A 159 -9.65 -6.26 17.86
CA TYR A 159 -9.34 -7.68 17.90
C TYR A 159 -8.32 -8.02 19.00
N SER A 160 -8.34 -9.27 19.46
CA SER A 160 -7.19 -9.83 20.18
C SER A 160 -6.00 -9.97 19.21
N PHE A 161 -4.79 -10.09 19.75
CA PHE A 161 -3.59 -10.22 18.92
C PHE A 161 -3.67 -11.41 17.94
N GLY A 162 -4.09 -12.59 18.43
CA GLY A 162 -4.25 -13.77 17.58
C GLY A 162 -5.33 -13.61 16.50
N LYS A 163 -6.48 -13.01 16.86
CA LYS A 163 -7.55 -12.74 15.89
C LYS A 163 -7.11 -11.73 14.82
N THR A 164 -6.24 -10.77 15.18
CA THR A 164 -5.66 -9.81 14.24
C THR A 164 -4.78 -10.48 13.19
N LEU A 165 -3.90 -11.40 13.60
CA LEU A 165 -3.04 -12.13 12.67
C LEU A 165 -3.87 -12.98 11.70
N ILE A 166 -4.88 -13.69 12.19
CA ILE A 166 -5.80 -14.47 11.35
C ILE A 166 -6.55 -13.55 10.38
N SER A 167 -7.05 -12.41 10.85
CA SER A 167 -7.71 -11.41 10.01
C SER A 167 -6.80 -10.87 8.90
N MET A 168 -5.53 -10.61 9.20
CA MET A 168 -4.56 -10.16 8.20
C MET A 168 -4.24 -11.25 7.17
N LEU A 169 -4.10 -12.51 7.59
CA LEU A 169 -3.91 -13.64 6.67
C LEU A 169 -5.12 -13.83 5.75
N LEU A 170 -6.33 -13.78 6.30
CA LEU A 170 -7.57 -13.83 5.51
C LEU A 170 -7.71 -12.61 4.60
N THR A 171 -7.23 -11.44 5.00
CA THR A 171 -7.18 -10.24 4.16
C THR A 171 -6.30 -10.48 2.94
N ILE A 172 -5.12 -11.09 3.11
CA ILE A 172 -4.24 -11.44 1.98
C ILE A 172 -4.95 -12.42 1.03
N ALA A 173 -5.63 -13.44 1.55
CA ALA A 173 -6.42 -14.36 0.74
C ALA A 173 -7.56 -13.62 -0.02
N ALA A 174 -8.26 -12.71 0.64
CA ALA A 174 -9.29 -11.87 0.03
C ALA A 174 -8.71 -10.96 -1.07
N MET A 175 -7.52 -10.38 -0.87
CA MET A 175 -6.85 -9.57 -1.89
C MET A 175 -6.53 -10.39 -3.13
N LEU A 176 -6.00 -11.61 -2.97
CA LEU A 176 -5.72 -12.51 -4.09
C LEU A 176 -7.00 -12.81 -4.87
N LEU A 177 -8.10 -13.11 -4.17
CA LEU A 177 -9.40 -13.36 -4.79
C LEU A 177 -9.93 -12.12 -5.54
N ILE A 178 -9.87 -10.93 -4.93
CA ILE A 178 -10.32 -9.68 -5.54
C ILE A 178 -9.50 -9.37 -6.81
N LEU A 179 -8.17 -9.48 -6.74
CA LEU A 179 -7.30 -9.21 -7.90
C LEU A 179 -7.51 -10.24 -9.01
N PHE A 180 -7.68 -11.51 -8.65
CA PHE A 180 -8.00 -12.56 -9.61
C PHE A 180 -9.33 -12.28 -10.34
N LEU A 181 -10.39 -11.95 -9.60
CA LEU A 181 -11.68 -11.59 -10.19
C LEU A 181 -11.59 -10.32 -11.04
N ALA A 182 -10.84 -9.32 -10.60
CA ALA A 182 -10.63 -8.09 -11.36
C ALA A 182 -9.96 -8.38 -12.71
N ILE A 183 -8.92 -9.19 -12.74
CA ILE A 183 -8.23 -9.60 -13.98
C ILE A 183 -9.17 -10.39 -14.89
N LEU A 184 -9.97 -11.32 -14.34
CA LEU A 184 -10.94 -12.10 -15.10
C LEU A 184 -11.99 -11.20 -15.75
N LEU A 185 -12.56 -10.26 -14.98
CA LEU A 185 -13.54 -9.30 -15.50
C LEU A 185 -12.95 -8.40 -16.57
N LEU A 186 -11.74 -7.87 -16.38
CA LEU A 186 -11.04 -7.06 -17.39
C LEU A 186 -10.81 -7.84 -18.67
N SER A 187 -10.43 -9.12 -18.58
CA SER A 187 -10.27 -10.01 -19.73
C SER A 187 -11.58 -10.20 -20.50
N LEU A 188 -12.69 -10.42 -19.80
CA LEU A 188 -14.01 -10.55 -20.41
C LEU A 188 -14.43 -9.26 -21.13
N PHE A 189 -14.28 -8.10 -20.49
CA PHE A 189 -14.60 -6.81 -21.13
C PHE A 189 -13.72 -6.55 -22.36
N GLN A 190 -12.43 -6.91 -22.30
CA GLN A 190 -11.54 -6.81 -23.45
C GLN A 190 -12.01 -7.70 -24.61
N GLN A 191 -12.44 -8.93 -24.33
CA GLN A 191 -12.98 -9.83 -25.36
C GLN A 191 -14.25 -9.27 -26.00
N VAL A 192 -15.18 -8.74 -25.20
CA VAL A 192 -16.41 -8.10 -25.70
C VAL A 192 -16.07 -6.87 -26.56
N TYR A 193 -15.12 -6.04 -26.13
CA TYR A 193 -14.67 -4.89 -26.92
C TYR A 193 -14.08 -5.30 -28.27
N VAL A 194 -13.20 -6.31 -28.28
CA VAL A 194 -12.61 -6.84 -29.53
C VAL A 194 -13.68 -7.40 -30.45
N PHE A 195 -14.67 -8.11 -29.92
CA PHE A 195 -15.80 -8.62 -30.69
C PHE A 195 -16.62 -7.51 -31.34
N ILE A 196 -16.98 -6.46 -30.58
CA ILE A 196 -17.72 -5.29 -31.11
C ILE A 196 -16.88 -4.58 -32.18
N TYR A 197 -15.58 -4.40 -31.93
CA TYR A 197 -14.65 -3.79 -32.88
C TYR A 197 -14.59 -4.59 -34.19
N GLN A 198 -14.51 -5.92 -34.10
CA GLN A 198 -14.51 -6.81 -35.27
C GLN A 198 -15.81 -6.67 -36.09
N ILE A 199 -16.97 -6.68 -35.44
CA ILE A 199 -18.27 -6.46 -36.11
C ILE A 199 -18.27 -5.11 -36.83
N TYR A 200 -17.83 -4.05 -36.14
CA TYR A 200 -17.78 -2.71 -36.73
C TYR A 200 -16.88 -2.68 -37.98
N THR A 201 -15.69 -3.29 -37.91
CA THR A 201 -14.78 -3.34 -39.06
C THR A 201 -15.36 -4.13 -40.23
N GLU A 202 -16.01 -5.27 -39.99
CA GLU A 202 -16.66 -6.08 -41.03
C GLU A 202 -17.77 -5.31 -41.75
N ILE A 203 -18.63 -4.61 -41.00
CA ILE A 203 -19.68 -3.77 -41.58
C ILE A 203 -19.08 -2.62 -42.40
N ALA A 204 -18.05 -1.96 -41.87
CA ALA A 204 -17.39 -0.86 -42.58
C ALA A 204 -16.73 -1.32 -43.89
N TYR A 205 -16.13 -2.51 -43.92
CA TYR A 205 -15.57 -3.09 -45.15
C TYR A 205 -16.66 -3.46 -46.16
N ARG A 206 -17.80 -4.00 -45.71
CA ARG A 206 -18.94 -4.34 -46.60
C ARG A 206 -19.68 -3.14 -47.18
N ILE A 207 -19.60 -1.98 -46.53
CA ILE A 207 -20.19 -0.73 -47.05
C ILE A 207 -19.24 -0.01 -48.02
N ARG A 208 -17.92 -0.22 -47.88
CA ARG A 208 -16.89 0.42 -48.70
C ARG A 208 -16.46 -0.41 -49.92
N GLY A 209 -16.68 -1.72 -49.91
CA GLY A 209 -16.54 -2.61 -51.07
C GLY A 209 -17.85 -2.74 -51.82
#